data_AF-A0A7R9PSR7-F1
#
_entry.id   AF-A0A7R9PSR7-F1
#
_cell.length_a   1.000
_cell.length_b   1.000
_cell.length_c   1.000
_cell.angle_alpha   90.00
_cell.angle_beta   90.00
_cell.angle_gamma   90.00
#
_symmetry.space_group_name_H-M   'P 1'
#
loop_
_entity.id
_entity.type
_entity.pdbx_description
1 polymer ?
#
loop_
_entity_poly.entity_id
_entity_poly.type
_entity_poly.pdbx_seq_one_letter_code
_entity_poly.pdbx_strand_id
1 'polypeptide(L)'
;QIGGPIWSGPLHDTDFVVRLSTHIHTSTFGTLRRMEGVLAVISEELNDVPLYYTMDRLCSIVRCQTMSILSVRSAVLNAGYRVSYSHANRMSIKTDAPMYVLWDIVRYWESQNPIKIERRQNVSEAILSKKQTIKVDMTVREDANPESRQLKLVRFQENPLRYWGPGTRSTT
;
A
#
# COMPACT_ATOMS: atom_id res chain seq x y z
N GLN A 1 -11.65 -5.07 -20.74
CA GLN A 1 -12.87 -5.11 -19.90
C GLN A 1 -12.92 -3.81 -19.11
N ILE A 2 -14.11 -3.26 -18.87
CA ILE A 2 -14.31 -2.06 -18.05
C ILE A 2 -14.82 -2.53 -16.69
N GLY A 3 -14.12 -2.17 -15.61
CA GLY A 3 -14.64 -2.33 -14.26
C GLY A 3 -15.71 -1.26 -14.02
N GLY A 4 -16.83 -1.64 -13.38
CA GLY A 4 -18.10 -0.90 -13.37
C GLY A 4 -18.06 0.52 -12.80
N PRO A 5 -19.23 1.17 -12.68
CA PRO A 5 -19.29 2.46 -12.01
C PRO A 5 -18.87 2.26 -10.55
N ILE A 6 -17.78 2.93 -10.17
CA ILE A 6 -17.31 2.97 -8.79
C ILE A 6 -17.46 4.38 -8.27
N TRP A 7 -17.64 4.51 -6.95
CA TRP A 7 -17.46 5.80 -6.31
C TRP A 7 -15.98 6.21 -6.41
N SER A 8 -15.72 7.30 -7.13
CA SER A 8 -14.36 7.86 -7.31
C SER A 8 -14.12 9.10 -6.45
N GLY A 9 -15.12 9.54 -5.68
CA GLY A 9 -14.99 10.65 -4.75
C GLY A 9 -14.28 10.24 -3.44
N PRO A 10 -14.15 11.21 -2.51
CA PRO A 10 -13.62 10.96 -1.17
C PRO A 10 -14.32 9.79 -0.47
N LEU A 11 -13.55 8.88 0.13
CA LEU A 11 -14.10 7.76 0.91
C LEU A 11 -14.43 8.17 2.34
N HIS A 12 -13.71 9.16 2.86
CA HIS A 12 -13.80 9.56 4.27
C HIS A 12 -14.19 11.04 4.38
N ASP A 13 -15.10 11.33 5.31
CA ASP A 13 -15.28 12.70 5.83
C ASP A 13 -14.19 12.94 6.88
N THR A 14 -13.21 13.78 6.55
CA THR A 14 -12.05 14.06 7.41
C THR A 14 -12.47 14.72 8.72
N ASP A 15 -13.47 15.59 8.71
CA ASP A 15 -13.93 16.28 9.90
C ASP A 15 -14.63 15.30 10.85
N PHE A 16 -15.42 14.38 10.30
CA PHE A 16 -16.01 13.30 11.07
C PHE A 16 -14.95 12.39 11.70
N VAL A 17 -13.92 11.99 10.93
CA VAL A 17 -12.83 11.15 11.44
C VAL A 17 -12.08 11.83 12.59
N VAL A 18 -11.79 13.13 12.48
CA VAL A 18 -11.13 13.90 13.54
C VAL A 18 -12.00 13.95 14.80
N ARG A 19 -13.29 14.30 14.67
CA ARG A 19 -14.23 14.32 15.81
C ARG A 19 -14.33 12.95 16.49
N LEU A 20 -14.42 11.88 15.69
CA LEU A 20 -14.50 10.52 16.19
C LEU A 20 -13.22 10.13 16.92
N SER A 21 -12.05 10.46 16.39
CA SER A 21 -10.75 10.19 17.03
C SER A 21 -10.63 10.87 18.40
N THR A 22 -11.20 12.07 18.58
CA THR A 22 -11.24 12.71 19.91
C THR A 22 -12.25 12.03 20.83
N HIS A 23 -13.44 11.69 20.31
CA HIS A 23 -14.53 11.13 21.10
C HIS A 23 -14.24 9.71 21.63
N ILE A 24 -13.48 8.89 20.91
CA ILE A 24 -13.20 7.52 21.37
C ILE A 24 -12.46 7.48 22.71
N HIS A 25 -11.71 8.53 23.07
CA HIS A 25 -11.00 8.61 24.35
C HIS A 25 -11.91 9.01 25.53
N THR A 26 -13.14 9.47 25.29
CA THR A 26 -14.09 9.81 26.36
C THR A 26 -14.91 8.63 26.85
N SER A 27 -14.84 7.49 26.16
CA SER A 27 -15.68 6.32 26.37
C SER A 27 -14.83 5.08 26.64
N THR A 28 -15.32 4.15 27.46
CA THR A 28 -14.60 2.91 27.78
C THR A 28 -14.92 1.81 26.76
N PHE A 29 -14.26 1.85 25.60
CA PHE A 29 -14.36 0.78 24.60
C PHE A 29 -13.31 -0.32 24.83
N GLY A 30 -13.74 -1.57 24.97
CA GLY A 30 -12.80 -2.71 25.00
C GLY A 30 -11.99 -2.88 23.71
N THR A 31 -12.42 -2.25 22.62
CA THR A 31 -11.76 -2.24 21.30
C THR A 31 -11.02 -0.93 21.01
N LEU A 32 -10.82 -0.06 22.00
CA LEU A 32 -10.23 1.28 21.82
C LEU A 32 -8.95 1.27 20.99
N ARG A 33 -7.98 0.41 21.34
CA ARG A 33 -6.71 0.28 20.60
C ARG A 33 -6.86 -0.05 19.11
N ARG A 34 -7.91 -0.81 18.77
CA ARG A 34 -8.23 -1.18 17.37
C ARG A 34 -8.85 0.01 16.64
N MET A 35 -9.74 0.75 17.31
CA MET A 35 -10.36 1.95 16.77
C MET A 35 -9.31 3.04 16.52
N GLU A 36 -8.44 3.32 17.50
CA GLU A 36 -7.32 4.26 17.38
C GLU A 36 -6.43 3.93 16.19
N GLY A 37 -6.02 2.66 16.06
CA GLY A 37 -5.14 2.25 14.97
C GLY A 37 -5.77 2.35 13.58
N VAL A 38 -7.07 2.01 13.45
CA VAL A 38 -7.78 2.14 12.17
C VAL A 38 -8.01 3.60 11.80
N LEU A 39 -8.46 4.42 12.75
CA LEU A 39 -8.68 5.85 12.53
C LEU A 39 -7.39 6.57 12.16
N ALA A 40 -6.25 6.19 12.76
CA ALA A 40 -4.94 6.73 12.41
C ALA A 40 -4.51 6.35 10.98
N VAL A 41 -4.82 5.14 10.49
CA VAL A 41 -4.54 4.79 9.08
C VAL A 41 -5.43 5.58 8.13
N ILE A 42 -6.70 5.79 8.50
CA ILE A 42 -7.68 6.55 7.71
C ILE A 42 -7.26 8.03 7.63
N SER A 43 -6.81 8.63 8.74
CA SER A 43 -6.37 10.03 8.74
C SER A 43 -5.08 10.26 7.94
N GLU A 44 -4.20 9.24 7.87
CA GLU A 44 -2.99 9.25 7.04
C GLU A 44 -3.26 8.94 5.55
N GLU A 45 -4.46 8.46 5.19
CA GLU A 45 -4.79 7.99 3.85
C GLU A 45 -5.11 9.14 2.88
N LEU A 46 -4.56 9.07 1.67
CA LEU A 46 -4.92 10.01 0.58
C LEU A 46 -6.39 9.83 0.19
N ASN A 47 -7.20 10.86 0.45
CA ASN A 47 -8.64 10.84 0.24
C ASN A 47 -9.04 11.16 -1.21
N ASP A 48 -8.18 11.88 -1.93
CA ASP A 48 -8.34 12.25 -3.34
C ASP A 48 -7.89 11.16 -4.33
N VAL A 49 -7.29 10.07 -3.82
CA VAL A 49 -6.84 8.92 -4.61
C VAL A 49 -7.74 7.71 -4.34
N PRO A 50 -8.59 7.28 -5.30
CA PRO A 50 -9.66 6.32 -5.03
C PRO A 50 -9.15 4.89 -4.82
N LEU A 51 -8.15 4.45 -5.58
CA LEU A 51 -7.63 3.08 -5.58
C LEU A 51 -6.20 3.01 -5.05
N TYR A 52 -5.70 1.80 -4.84
CA TYR A 52 -4.33 1.55 -4.39
C TYR A 52 -3.65 0.49 -5.26
N TYR A 53 -2.31 0.52 -5.24
CA TYR A 53 -1.47 -0.51 -5.80
C TYR A 53 -0.92 -1.42 -4.69
N THR A 54 -0.51 -2.63 -5.05
CA THR A 54 0.22 -3.53 -4.17
C THR A 54 1.58 -3.82 -4.81
N MET A 55 2.67 -3.43 -4.14
CA MET A 55 4.00 -3.51 -4.78
C MET A 55 4.45 -4.95 -4.98
N ASP A 56 4.06 -5.86 -4.09
CA ASP A 56 4.24 -7.31 -4.25
C ASP A 56 3.62 -7.82 -5.55
N ARG A 57 2.46 -7.29 -5.96
CA ARG A 57 1.85 -7.67 -7.24
C ARG A 57 2.67 -7.16 -8.42
N LEU A 58 3.18 -5.93 -8.37
CA LEU A 58 4.06 -5.39 -9.42
C LEU A 58 5.37 -6.17 -9.51
N CYS A 59 6.01 -6.46 -8.38
CA CYS A 59 7.21 -7.30 -8.32
C CYS A 59 6.94 -8.72 -8.84
N SER A 60 5.78 -9.31 -8.53
CA SER A 60 5.39 -10.64 -9.00
C SER A 60 5.24 -10.71 -10.51
N ILE A 61 4.71 -9.66 -11.16
CA ILE A 61 4.58 -9.59 -12.63
C ILE A 61 5.95 -9.66 -13.30
N VAL A 62 6.96 -8.97 -12.76
CA VAL A 62 8.33 -8.98 -13.30
C VAL A 62 9.22 -10.07 -12.68
N ARG A 63 8.69 -10.84 -11.72
CA ARG A 63 9.36 -11.90 -10.97
C ARG A 63 10.60 -11.44 -10.20
N CYS A 64 10.66 -10.16 -9.82
CA CYS A 64 11.74 -9.62 -9.01
C CYS A 64 11.52 -9.85 -7.51
N GLN A 65 12.58 -9.68 -6.73
CA GLN A 65 12.48 -9.69 -5.28
C GLN A 65 11.54 -8.58 -4.80
N THR A 66 10.71 -8.86 -3.80
CA THR A 66 9.81 -7.87 -3.22
C THR A 66 10.59 -6.78 -2.49
N MET A 67 10.27 -5.52 -2.79
CA MET A 67 10.82 -4.36 -2.10
C MET A 67 10.22 -4.19 -0.70
N SER A 68 11.00 -3.63 0.24
CA SER A 68 10.46 -3.20 1.52
C SER A 68 9.48 -2.04 1.31
N ILE A 69 8.37 -2.02 2.07
CA ILE A 69 7.36 -0.97 1.93
C ILE A 69 7.92 0.44 2.23
N LEU A 70 8.92 0.55 3.11
CA LEU A 70 9.57 1.83 3.42
C LEU A 70 10.43 2.32 2.26
N SER A 71 11.16 1.41 1.60
CA SER A 71 11.96 1.74 0.41
C SER A 71 11.06 2.25 -0.71
N VAL A 72 9.91 1.59 -0.93
CA VAL A 72 8.94 2.01 -1.95
C VAL A 72 8.35 3.38 -1.64
N ARG A 73 7.91 3.59 -0.39
CA ARG A 73 7.37 4.90 0.03
C ARG A 73 8.41 6.01 -0.11
N SER A 74 9.64 5.75 0.29
CA SER A 74 10.75 6.71 0.14
C SER A 74 11.01 7.05 -1.32
N ALA A 75 11.00 6.04 -2.21
CA ALA A 75 11.20 6.27 -3.64
C ALA A 75 10.08 7.11 -4.28
N VAL A 76 8.82 6.88 -3.89
CA VAL A 76 7.69 7.68 -4.37
C VAL A 76 7.79 9.12 -3.88
N LEU A 77 8.13 9.33 -2.59
CA LEU A 77 8.33 10.66 -2.01
C LEU A 77 9.51 11.41 -2.64
N ASN A 78 10.63 10.72 -2.89
CA ASN A 78 11.80 11.29 -3.57
C ASN A 78 11.49 11.65 -5.03
N ALA A 79 10.58 10.93 -5.68
CA ALA A 79 10.08 11.28 -7.01
C ALA A 79 9.11 12.48 -7.01
N GLY A 80 8.81 13.07 -5.83
CA GLY A 80 7.98 14.26 -5.69
C GLY A 80 6.47 13.99 -5.59
N TYR A 81 6.07 12.74 -5.36
CA TYR A 81 4.67 12.33 -5.28
C TYR A 81 4.27 12.01 -3.83
N ARG A 82 2.97 12.10 -3.54
CA ARG A 82 2.43 11.76 -2.23
C ARG A 82 2.23 10.25 -2.13
N VAL A 83 2.36 9.71 -0.92
CA VAL A 83 2.15 8.29 -0.67
C VAL A 83 1.52 7.99 0.69
N SER A 84 0.44 7.21 0.69
CA SER A 84 -0.18 6.69 1.90
C SER A 84 -0.37 5.18 1.84
N TYR A 85 -0.76 4.61 2.97
CA TYR A 85 -1.40 3.30 2.99
C TYR A 85 -2.90 3.49 2.68
N SER A 86 -3.58 2.39 2.40
CA SER A 86 -5.02 2.29 2.46
C SER A 86 -5.44 1.46 3.67
N HIS A 87 -6.50 1.90 4.37
CA HIS A 87 -7.08 1.13 5.48
C HIS A 87 -7.50 -0.29 5.06
N ALA A 88 -7.78 -0.51 3.77
CA ALA A 88 -8.24 -1.79 3.24
C ALA A 88 -7.15 -2.87 3.14
N ASN A 89 -5.85 -2.52 3.07
CA ASN A 89 -4.79 -3.52 2.90
C ASN A 89 -3.43 -3.05 3.44
N ARG A 90 -2.78 -3.88 4.26
CA ARG A 90 -1.46 -3.62 4.86
C ARG A 90 -0.35 -3.34 3.85
N MET A 91 -0.39 -3.99 2.69
CA MET A 91 0.64 -3.89 1.64
C MET A 91 0.27 -2.88 0.55
N SER A 92 -0.80 -2.11 0.78
CA SER A 92 -1.25 -1.10 -0.18
C SER A 92 -0.35 0.13 -0.22
N ILE A 93 -0.28 0.71 -1.41
CA ILE A 93 0.35 1.99 -1.71
C ILE A 93 -0.68 2.80 -2.47
N LYS A 94 -1.19 3.84 -1.83
CA LYS A 94 -1.94 4.91 -2.50
C LYS A 94 -0.99 6.03 -2.84
N THR A 95 -1.07 6.53 -4.06
CA THR A 95 -0.20 7.61 -4.54
C THR A 95 -0.88 8.32 -5.70
N ASP A 96 -0.59 9.61 -5.84
CA ASP A 96 -0.91 10.40 -7.03
C ASP A 96 0.14 10.23 -8.16
N ALA A 97 1.16 9.39 -7.94
CA ALA A 97 2.13 9.05 -8.97
C ALA A 97 1.48 8.27 -10.12
N PRO A 98 1.76 8.66 -11.38
CA PRO A 98 1.29 7.91 -12.54
C PRO A 98 1.98 6.55 -12.64
N MET A 99 1.32 5.57 -13.26
CA MET A 99 1.76 4.17 -13.30
C MET A 99 3.19 3.98 -13.84
N TYR A 100 3.65 4.84 -14.75
CA TYR A 100 5.02 4.74 -15.28
C TYR A 100 6.09 5.00 -14.21
N VAL A 101 5.82 5.86 -13.22
CA VAL A 101 6.74 6.13 -12.10
C VAL A 101 6.92 4.87 -11.26
N LEU A 102 5.82 4.18 -10.95
CA LEU A 102 5.88 2.91 -10.20
C LEU A 102 6.65 1.84 -10.96
N TRP A 103 6.46 1.75 -12.28
CA TRP A 103 7.25 0.83 -13.10
C TRP A 103 8.73 1.21 -13.18
N ASP A 104 9.06 2.50 -13.24
CA ASP A 104 10.45 2.96 -13.22
C ASP A 104 11.13 2.59 -11.89
N ILE A 105 10.43 2.71 -10.76
CA ILE A 105 10.91 2.25 -9.45
C ILE A 105 11.20 0.74 -9.47
N VAL A 106 10.28 -0.07 -10.03
CA VAL A 106 10.46 -1.53 -10.14
C VAL A 106 11.64 -1.87 -11.06
N ARG A 107 11.80 -1.18 -12.20
CA ARG A 107 12.94 -1.39 -13.12
C ARG A 107 14.26 -1.02 -12.46
N TYR A 108 14.29 0.08 -11.72
CA TYR A 108 15.47 0.47 -10.94
C TYR A 108 15.81 -0.60 -9.91
N TRP A 109 14.81 -1.10 -9.17
CA TRP A 109 15.01 -2.18 -8.20
C TRP A 109 15.57 -3.46 -8.82
N GLU A 110 15.04 -3.90 -9.97
CA GLU A 110 15.53 -5.08 -10.68
C GLU A 110 16.96 -4.89 -11.19
N SER A 111 17.34 -3.68 -11.62
CA SER A 111 18.72 -3.39 -12.03
C SER A 111 19.74 -3.55 -10.89
N GLN A 112 19.31 -3.30 -9.65
CA GLN A 112 20.15 -3.47 -8.45
C GLN A 112 20.10 -4.92 -7.92
N ASN A 113 19.00 -5.64 -8.15
CA ASN A 113 18.77 -7.00 -7.67
C ASN A 113 18.33 -7.91 -8.84
N PRO A 114 19.25 -8.23 -9.77
CA PRO A 114 18.90 -8.87 -11.02
C PRO A 114 18.36 -10.28 -10.80
N ILE A 115 17.31 -10.62 -11.55
CA ILE A 115 16.76 -11.99 -11.55
C ILE A 115 17.51 -12.88 -12.52
N LYS A 116 17.58 -14.19 -12.22
CA LYS A 116 18.10 -15.18 -13.17
C LYS A 116 17.31 -15.11 -14.48
N ILE A 117 18.03 -15.08 -15.61
CA ILE A 117 17.46 -14.91 -16.96
C ILE A 117 16.36 -15.95 -17.24
N GLU A 118 16.55 -17.20 -16.80
CA GLU A 118 15.58 -18.30 -16.94
C GLU A 118 14.21 -18.01 -16.31
N ARG A 119 14.14 -17.11 -15.32
CA ARG A 119 12.88 -16.73 -14.69
C ARG A 119 12.12 -15.68 -15.48
N ARG A 120 12.75 -14.99 -16.43
CA ARG A 120 12.12 -13.95 -17.26
C ARG A 120 11.13 -14.60 -18.22
N GLN A 121 9.94 -14.02 -18.28
CA GLN A 121 8.88 -14.33 -19.24
C GLN A 121 8.66 -13.15 -20.18
N ASN A 122 7.97 -13.40 -21.30
CA ASN A 122 7.67 -12.39 -22.34
C ASN A 122 7.13 -11.07 -21.76
N VAL A 123 6.20 -11.12 -20.79
CA VAL A 123 5.62 -9.91 -20.17
C VAL A 123 6.65 -9.17 -19.30
N SER A 124 7.38 -9.89 -18.46
CA SER A 124 8.41 -9.28 -17.60
C SER A 124 9.50 -8.63 -18.44
N GLU A 125 9.92 -9.26 -19.54
CA GLU A 125 10.95 -8.74 -20.43
C GLU A 125 10.46 -7.49 -21.19
N ALA A 126 9.22 -7.48 -21.66
CA ALA A 126 8.62 -6.31 -22.29
C ALA A 126 8.47 -5.11 -21.32
N ILE A 127 8.28 -5.37 -20.02
CA ILE A 127 8.22 -4.32 -19.00
C ILE A 127 9.63 -3.82 -18.66
N LEU A 128 10.58 -4.73 -18.43
CA LEU A 128 11.94 -4.42 -17.98
C LEU A 128 12.81 -3.81 -19.08
N SER A 129 12.57 -4.14 -20.36
CA SER A 129 13.30 -3.59 -21.50
C SER A 129 13.03 -2.11 -21.78
N LYS A 130 11.94 -1.54 -21.24
CA LYS A 130 11.62 -0.11 -21.39
C LYS A 130 12.58 0.76 -20.60
N LYS A 131 13.07 1.82 -21.24
CA LYS A 131 13.93 2.83 -20.58
C LYS A 131 13.21 3.51 -19.42
N GLN A 132 13.93 3.79 -18.34
CA GLN A 132 13.43 4.60 -17.23
C GLN A 132 13.20 6.04 -17.70
N THR A 133 12.05 6.61 -17.32
CA THR A 133 11.67 7.99 -17.65
C THR A 133 12.18 8.95 -16.58
N ILE A 134 12.13 8.53 -15.31
CA ILE A 134 12.60 9.32 -14.17
C ILE A 134 13.90 8.77 -13.61
N LYS A 135 14.66 9.64 -12.92
CA LYS A 135 15.78 9.21 -12.06
C LYS A 135 15.20 8.76 -10.72
N VAL A 136 15.31 7.47 -10.43
CA VAL A 136 14.81 6.89 -9.18
C VAL A 136 15.85 7.05 -8.07
N ASP A 137 15.42 7.53 -6.91
CA ASP A 137 16.22 7.58 -5.69
C ASP A 137 15.51 6.79 -4.58
N MET A 138 16.16 5.72 -4.10
CA MET A 138 15.63 4.86 -3.04
C MET A 138 16.22 5.13 -1.65
N THR A 139 16.91 6.26 -1.46
CA THR A 139 17.35 6.70 -0.13
C THR A 139 16.17 6.75 0.83
N VAL A 140 16.31 6.13 1.99
CA VAL A 140 15.22 6.03 2.96
C VAL A 140 14.98 7.40 3.58
N ARG A 141 13.75 7.90 3.49
CA ARG A 141 13.35 9.14 4.14
C ARG A 141 12.72 8.86 5.50
N GLU A 142 12.85 9.81 6.42
CA GLU A 142 12.24 9.71 7.75
C GLU A 142 10.71 9.84 7.70
N ASP A 143 10.21 10.75 6.86
CA ASP A 143 8.77 10.98 6.61
C ASP A 143 8.08 9.83 5.86
N ALA A 144 8.85 8.87 5.32
CA ALA A 144 8.29 7.67 4.71
C ALA A 144 7.64 6.75 5.75
N ASN A 145 8.05 6.80 7.02
CA ASN A 145 7.43 5.98 8.07
C ASN A 145 6.29 6.75 8.75
N PRO A 146 5.00 6.38 8.54
CA PRO A 146 3.91 7.12 9.14
C PRO A 146 3.89 7.02 10.66
N GLU A 147 3.40 8.05 11.34
CA GLU A 147 3.36 8.14 12.80
C GLU A 147 2.64 6.95 13.44
N SER A 148 1.50 6.52 12.91
CA SER A 148 0.75 5.36 13.43
C SER A 148 1.59 4.08 13.45
N ARG A 149 2.55 3.93 12.53
CA ARG A 149 3.48 2.80 12.49
C ARG A 149 4.65 2.99 13.46
N GLN A 150 5.16 4.21 13.61
CA GLN A 150 6.19 4.53 14.60
C GLN A 150 5.69 4.28 16.03
N LEU A 151 4.45 4.69 16.31
CA LEU A 151 3.74 4.48 17.58
C LEU A 151 3.25 3.04 17.78
N LYS A 152 3.47 2.14 16.81
CA LYS A 152 3.05 0.73 16.84
C LYS A 152 1.54 0.53 17.10
N LEU A 153 0.70 1.42 16.56
CA LEU A 153 -0.75 1.30 16.67
C LEU A 153 -1.26 0.04 15.93
N VAL A 154 -2.45 -0.44 16.32
CA VAL A 154 -3.10 -1.60 15.68
C VAL A 154 -3.75 -1.18 14.36
N ARG A 155 -2.91 -0.96 13.34
CA ARG A 155 -3.30 -0.41 12.02
C ARG A 155 -4.21 -1.34 11.20
N PHE A 156 -3.99 -2.64 11.31
CA PHE A 156 -4.73 -3.66 10.56
C PHE A 156 -5.16 -4.77 11.50
N GLN A 157 -6.42 -5.20 11.35
CA GLN A 157 -6.96 -6.31 12.13
C GLN A 157 -6.27 -7.61 11.75
N GLU A 158 -5.91 -8.41 12.75
CA GLU A 158 -5.44 -9.77 12.46
C GLU A 158 -6.60 -10.61 11.95
N ASN A 159 -6.33 -11.45 10.96
CA ASN A 159 -7.32 -12.41 10.55
C ASN A 159 -7.64 -13.30 11.75
N PRO A 160 -8.93 -13.48 12.08
CA PRO A 160 -9.34 -14.33 13.18
C PRO A 160 -8.82 -15.76 13.00
N LEU A 161 -8.77 -16.49 14.11
CA LEU A 161 -8.09 -17.79 14.25
C LEU A 161 -8.47 -18.82 13.17
N ARG A 162 -7.60 -19.81 12.97
CA ARG A 162 -7.88 -21.05 12.24
C ARG A 162 -9.29 -21.52 12.67
N TYR A 163 -10.22 -21.72 11.72
CA TYR A 163 -11.67 -21.99 11.89
C TYR A 163 -12.63 -20.78 11.87
N TRP A 164 -12.17 -19.55 11.63
CA TRP A 164 -13.07 -18.43 11.36
C TRP A 164 -13.43 -18.32 9.87
N GLY A 165 -14.72 -18.36 9.57
CA GLY A 165 -15.28 -18.34 8.21
C GLY A 165 -16.11 -19.60 7.91
N PRO A 166 -16.94 -19.61 6.86
CA PRO A 166 -17.66 -20.81 6.46
C PRO A 166 -16.65 -21.93 6.22
N GLY A 167 -16.79 -23.04 6.97
CA GLY A 167 -15.89 -24.18 6.88
C GLY A 167 -15.74 -24.67 5.44
N THR A 168 -14.62 -25.33 5.14
CA THR A 168 -14.42 -26.00 3.86
C THR A 168 -15.63 -26.86 3.52
N ARG A 169 -16.17 -26.68 2.30
CA ARG A 169 -17.28 -27.45 1.74
C ARG A 169 -17.13 -28.93 2.10
N SER A 170 -18.19 -29.54 2.62
CA SER A 170 -18.24 -30.97 2.90
C SER A 170 -17.85 -31.75 1.63
N THR A 171 -16.72 -32.44 1.69
CA THR A 171 -16.36 -33.49 0.73
C THR A 171 -17.00 -34.78 1.23
N THR A 172 -18.19 -35.06 0.72
CA THR A 172 -18.75 -36.42 0.70
C THR A 172 -18.14 -37.16 -0.49
#